data_AF-A0A7X6SNA0-F1
#
_entry.id   AF-A0A7X6SNA0-F1
#
_cell.length_a   1.000
_cell.length_b   1.000
_cell.length_c   1.000
_cell.angle_alpha   90.00
_cell.angle_beta   90.00
_cell.angle_gamma   90.00
#
_symmetry.space_group_name_H-M   'P 1'
#
loop_
_entity.id
_entity.type
_entity.pdbx_description
1 polymer ?
#
loop_
_entity_poly.entity_id
_entity_poly.type
_entity_poly.pdbx_seq_one_letter_code
_entity_poly.pdbx_strand_id
1 'polypeptide(L)' 'KIVIERTVDVHIRNLREKLGDYAWTIKNIRGMGYKFSPYEEDSGQ' A
#
# COMPACT_ATOMS: atom_id res chain seq x y z
N LYS A 1 -5.92 21.35 4.03
CA LYS A 1 -5.00 20.92 2.95
C LYS A 1 -5.65 19.72 2.27
N ILE A 2 -6.22 19.90 1.08
CA ILE A 2 -6.96 18.83 0.39
C ILE A 2 -5.93 17.86 -0.18
N VAL A 3 -5.94 16.62 0.30
CA VAL A 3 -5.15 15.52 -0.26
C VAL A 3 -5.98 14.93 -1.40
N ILE A 4 -5.43 14.95 -2.61
CA ILE A 4 -6.06 14.42 -3.83
C ILE A 4 -5.65 12.95 -3.97
N GLU A 5 -6.51 12.04 -4.43
CA GLU A 5 -6.18 10.60 -4.55
C GLU A 5 -4.90 10.35 -5.36
N ARG A 6 -4.66 11.13 -6.43
CA ARG A 6 -3.43 11.04 -7.23
C ARG A 6 -2.15 11.42 -6.45
N THR A 7 -2.27 12.20 -5.36
CA THR A 7 -1.14 12.49 -4.46
C THR A 7 -0.88 11.34 -3.50
N VAL A 8 -1.91 10.57 -3.11
CA VAL A 8 -1.76 9.39 -2.26
C VAL A 8 -0.93 8.32 -2.97
N ASP A 9 -1.20 8.08 -4.26
CA ASP A 9 -0.45 7.09 -5.06
C ASP A 9 1.06 7.36 -5.09
N VAL A 10 1.46 8.63 -5.26
CA VAL A 10 2.87 9.04 -5.24
C VAL A 10 3.49 8.77 -3.88
N HIS A 11 2.76 9.06 -2.79
CA HIS A 11 3.24 8.79 -1.44
C HIS A 11 3.36 7.28 -1.17
N ILE A 12 2.42 6.46 -1.63
CA ILE A 12 2.48 5.01 -1.51
C ILE A 12 3.65 4.44 -2.31
N ARG A 13 3.92 4.95 -3.51
CA ARG A 13 5.10 4.55 -4.30
C ARG A 13 6.39 4.87 -3.56
N ASN A 14 6.56 6.12 -3.13
CA ASN A 14 7.77 6.55 -2.41
C ASN A 14 7.94 5.80 -1.08
N LEU A 15 6.84 5.43 -0.42
CA LEU A 15 6.88 4.63 0.80
C LEU A 15 7.33 3.20 0.51
N ARG A 16 6.80 2.56 -0.54
CA ARG A 16 7.24 1.22 -0.97
C ARG A 16 8.71 1.19 -1.35
N GLU A 17 9.20 2.19 -2.07
CA GLU A 17 10.63 2.32 -2.40
C GLU A 17 11.50 2.37 -1.15
N LYS A 18 11.06 3.10 -0.11
CA LYS A 18 11.78 3.18 1.18
C LYS A 18 11.68 1.90 2.02
N LEU A 19 10.60 1.15 1.87
CA LEU A 19 10.38 -0.12 2.58
C LEU A 19 11.18 -1.28 1.97
N GLY A 20 11.59 -1.18 0.70
CA GLY A 20 12.37 -2.20 0.03
C GLY A 20 11.67 -3.56 0.06
N ASP A 21 12.34 -4.55 0.68
CA ASP A 21 11.84 -5.92 0.81
C ASP A 21 10.52 -6.02 1.61
N TYR A 22 10.12 -4.98 2.33
CA TYR A 22 8.82 -4.92 3.05
C TYR A 22 7.70 -4.24 2.25
N ALA A 23 7.95 -3.84 1.00
CA ALA A 23 6.94 -3.16 0.18
C ALA A 23 5.65 -3.98 -0.03
N TRP A 24 5.74 -5.30 0.05
CA TRP A 24 4.60 -6.23 -0.05
C TRP A 24 3.58 -6.08 1.10
N THR A 25 3.99 -5.49 2.23
CA THR A 25 3.09 -5.23 3.36
C THR A 25 1.99 -4.22 3.03
N ILE A 26 2.15 -3.40 1.99
CA ILE A 26 1.13 -2.45 1.55
C ILE A 26 0.38 -3.04 0.35
N LYS A 27 -0.87 -3.47 0.57
CA LYS A 27 -1.76 -4.03 -0.46
C LYS A 27 -2.66 -2.95 -1.07
N ASN A 28 -2.96 -3.07 -2.36
CA ASN A 28 -3.97 -2.24 -3.03
C ASN A 28 -5.33 -2.94 -2.95
N ILE A 29 -6.34 -2.23 -2.46
CA ILE A 29 -7.73 -2.70 -2.37
C ILE A 29 -8.56 -1.88 -3.35
N ARG A 30 -9.00 -2.52 -4.43
CA ARG A 30 -9.78 -1.85 -5.49
C ARG A 30 -11.06 -1.24 -4.91
N GLY A 31 -11.31 0.02 -5.25
CA GLY A 31 -12.47 0.78 -4.78
C GLY A 31 -12.41 1.26 -3.33
N MET A 32 -11.32 0.97 -2.59
CA MET A 32 -11.14 1.36 -1.18
C MET A 32 -9.82 2.11 -0.92
N GLY A 33 -8.74 1.79 -1.65
CA GLY A 33 -7.44 2.42 -1.50
C GLY A 33 -6.34 1.42 -1.12
N TYR A 34 -5.66 1.66 0.00
CA TYR A 34 -4.47 0.90 0.42
C TYR A 34 -4.64 0.33 1.83
N LYS A 35 -4.25 -0.93 2.03
CA LYS A 35 -4.25 -1.63 3.33
C LYS A 35 -2.83 -2.01 3.70
N PHE A 36 -2.43 -1.74 4.94
CA PHE A 36 -1.21 -2.30 5.52
C PHE A 36 -1.50 -3.66 6.15
N SER A 37 -0.73 -4.68 5.79
CA SER A 37 -0.80 -6.05 6.29
C SER A 37 0.63 -6.55 6.56
N PRO A 38 1.07 -6.61 7.82
CA PRO A 38 2.41 -7.07 8.18
C PRO A 38 2.54 -8.61 8.14
N TYR A 39 1.42 -9.31 7.99
CA TYR A 39 1.36 -10.75 7.84
C TYR A 39 1.27 -11.09 6.37
N GLU A 40 2.05 -12.08 5.92
CA GLU A 40 1.71 -12.82 4.72
C GLU A 40 0.37 -13.47 5.00
N GLU A 41 -0.72 -12.90 4.46
CA GLU A 41 -1.98 -13.61 4.38
C GLU A 41 -1.69 -14.78 3.43
N ASP A 42 -1.26 -15.91 4.00
CA ASP A 42 -1.28 -17.22 3.36
C ASP A 42 -2.70 -17.36 2.85
N SER A 43 -2.88 -17.22 1.54
CA SER A 43 -4.16 -17.42 0.88
C SER A 43 -4.46 -18.91 0.86
N GLY A 44 -4.64 -19.49 2.06
CA GLY A 44 -5.32 -20.73 2.29
C GLY A 44 -6.83 -20.48 2.30
N GLN A 45 -7.39 -20.08 1.16
CA GLN A 45 -8.76 -20.40 0.72
C GLN A 45 -8.99 -19.93 -0.72
#